data_AF-A0A957FYS4-F1
#
_entry.id   AF-A0A957FYS4-F1
#
_cell.length_a   1.000
_cell.length_b   1.000
_cell.length_c   1.000
_cell.angle_alpha   90.00
_cell.angle_beta   90.00
_cell.angle_gamma   90.00
#
_symmetry.space_group_name_H-M   'P 1'
#
loop_
_entity.id
_entity.type
_entity.pdbx_description
1 polymer ?
#
loop_
_entity_poly.entity_id
_entity_poly.type
_entity_poly.pdbx_seq_one_letter_code
_entity_poly.pdbx_strand_id
1 'polypeptide(L)'
;DPVLARASQIIAIDEAAHYNFFLEGARLFLYYYPAKALEALHDVIRFFAMPAGDLIPDYDKFAEVVAAAAVYGPREHLKDVLDIALDKLGVNGRKALMRGIKQIREVPTLEDGNMVGTAIFDVLDYKGVSKKVEQMFGRVQKFESDVGFDLIDPLMFRASGLAPD
;
A
#
# COMPACT_ATOMS: atom_id res chain seq x y z
N ASP A 1 31.56 7.13 9.49
CA ASP A 1 31.72 8.26 8.56
C ASP A 1 30.48 9.16 8.67
N PRO A 2 30.61 10.41 9.11
CA PRO A 2 29.48 11.32 9.31
C PRO A 2 28.81 11.78 8.00
N VAL A 3 29.54 11.86 6.88
CA VAL A 3 28.99 12.25 5.57
C VAL A 3 28.11 11.12 5.05
N LEU A 4 28.62 9.88 5.11
CA LEU A 4 27.85 8.69 4.74
C LEU A 4 26.58 8.56 5.60
N ALA A 5 26.69 8.75 6.92
CA ALA A 5 25.54 8.69 7.81
C ALA A 5 24.46 9.73 7.44
N ARG A 6 24.87 10.94 7.08
CA ARG A 6 23.94 11.99 6.64
C ARG A 6 23.26 11.65 5.32
N ALA A 7 24.01 11.14 4.34
CA ALA A 7 23.46 10.72 3.06
C ALA A 7 22.44 9.59 3.24
N SER A 8 22.76 8.56 4.03
CA SER A 8 21.84 7.47 4.34
C SER A 8 20.58 7.95 5.06
N GLN A 9 20.70 8.93 5.96
CA GLN A 9 19.54 9.51 6.65
C GLN A 9 18.58 10.20 5.68
N ILE A 10 19.10 10.96 4.70
CA ILE A 10 18.26 11.65 3.72
C ILE A 10 17.48 10.65 2.88
N ILE A 11 18.16 9.61 2.36
CA ILE A 11 17.51 8.54 1.60
C ILE A 11 16.41 7.87 2.44
N ALA A 12 16.69 7.56 3.70
CA ALA A 12 15.71 6.94 4.59
C ALA A 12 14.47 7.80 4.84
N ILE A 13 14.62 9.14 4.89
CA ILE A 13 13.49 10.07 5.03
C ILE A 13 12.60 10.02 3.78
N ASP A 14 13.20 10.05 2.60
CA ASP A 14 12.45 9.99 1.33
C ASP A 14 11.71 8.66 1.18
N GLU A 15 12.38 7.54 1.48
CA GLU A 15 11.74 6.21 1.43
C GLU A 15 10.59 6.08 2.44
N ALA A 16 10.70 6.70 3.61
CA ALA A 16 9.58 6.74 4.56
C ALA A 16 8.40 7.56 4.03
N ALA A 17 8.65 8.64 3.29
CA ALA A 17 7.60 9.42 2.64
C ALA A 17 6.93 8.60 1.51
N HIS A 18 7.71 7.94 0.66
CA HIS A 18 7.21 7.05 -0.40
C HIS A 18 6.36 5.92 0.17
N TYR A 19 6.86 5.23 1.20
CA TYR A 19 6.13 4.17 1.88
C TYR A 19 4.75 4.64 2.34
N ASN A 20 4.68 5.78 3.03
CA ASN A 20 3.42 6.32 3.53
C ASN A 20 2.46 6.71 2.39
N PHE A 21 2.99 7.29 1.31
CA PHE A 21 2.19 7.63 0.13
C PHE A 21 1.53 6.39 -0.48
N PHE A 22 2.31 5.34 -0.76
CA PHE A 22 1.78 4.10 -1.35
C PHE A 22 0.87 3.35 -0.38
N LEU A 23 1.14 3.42 0.93
CA LEU A 23 0.29 2.80 1.96
C LEU A 23 -1.12 3.41 1.97
N GLU A 24 -1.25 4.73 1.89
CA GLU A 24 -2.57 5.38 1.83
C GLU A 24 -3.28 5.05 0.51
N GLY A 25 -2.55 5.03 -0.61
CA GLY A 25 -3.08 4.59 -1.91
C GLY A 25 -3.62 3.16 -1.87
N ALA A 26 -2.87 2.22 -1.29
CA ALA A 26 -3.30 0.83 -1.14
C ALA A 26 -4.55 0.69 -0.26
N ARG A 27 -4.68 1.51 0.79
CA ARG A 27 -5.90 1.53 1.64
C ARG A 27 -7.14 1.97 0.87
N LEU A 28 -7.02 2.87 -0.11
CA LEU A 28 -8.15 3.23 -0.98
C LEU A 28 -8.66 2.02 -1.76
N PHE A 29 -7.75 1.22 -2.33
CA PHE A 29 -8.14 -0.01 -3.03
C PHE A 29 -8.77 -1.03 -2.08
N LEU A 30 -8.25 -1.19 -0.86
CA LEU A 30 -8.85 -2.05 0.16
C LEU A 30 -10.23 -1.54 0.62
N TYR A 31 -10.49 -0.24 0.56
CA TYR A 31 -11.78 0.34 0.92
C TYR A 31 -12.83 0.20 -0.19
N TYR A 32 -12.48 0.57 -1.44
CA TYR A 32 -13.42 0.60 -2.56
C TYR A 32 -13.54 -0.76 -3.28
N TYR A 33 -12.46 -1.54 -3.32
CA TYR A 33 -12.39 -2.80 -4.07
C TYR A 33 -11.73 -3.93 -3.24
N PRO A 34 -12.23 -4.21 -2.01
CA PRO A 34 -11.54 -5.07 -1.04
C PRO A 34 -11.17 -6.45 -1.56
N ALA A 35 -12.08 -7.14 -2.26
CA ALA A 35 -11.83 -8.49 -2.79
C ALA A 35 -10.63 -8.50 -3.76
N LYS A 36 -10.71 -7.65 -4.80
CA LYS A 36 -9.68 -7.52 -5.84
C LYS A 36 -8.35 -7.04 -5.26
N ALA A 37 -8.40 -6.13 -4.29
CA ALA A 37 -7.22 -5.62 -3.63
C ALA A 37 -6.52 -6.69 -2.78
N LEU A 38 -7.28 -7.54 -2.07
CA LEU A 38 -6.72 -8.66 -1.30
C LEU A 38 -6.12 -9.74 -2.22
N GLU A 39 -6.77 -10.04 -3.35
CA GLU A 39 -6.23 -10.94 -4.38
C GLU A 39 -4.92 -10.42 -4.96
N ALA A 40 -4.89 -9.14 -5.37
CA ALA A 40 -3.67 -8.52 -5.87
C ALA A 40 -2.55 -8.52 -4.81
N LEU A 41 -2.88 -8.23 -3.56
CA LEU A 41 -1.93 -8.28 -2.45
C LEU A 41 -1.36 -9.68 -2.24
N HIS A 42 -2.20 -10.72 -2.33
CA HIS A 42 -1.75 -12.11 -2.27
C HIS A 42 -0.75 -12.43 -3.39
N ASP A 43 -1.04 -11.98 -4.62
CA ASP A 43 -0.16 -12.23 -5.76
C ASP A 43 1.18 -11.50 -5.64
N VAL A 44 1.17 -10.25 -5.17
CA VAL A 44 2.40 -9.51 -4.87
C VAL A 44 3.25 -10.27 -3.85
N ILE A 45 2.65 -10.76 -2.76
CA ILE A 45 3.39 -11.53 -1.74
C ILE A 45 3.95 -12.84 -2.30
N ARG A 46 3.18 -13.51 -3.15
CA ARG A 46 3.57 -14.82 -3.72
C ARG A 46 4.70 -14.70 -4.73
N PHE A 47 4.71 -13.64 -5.53
CA PHE A 47 5.64 -13.46 -6.63
C PHE A 47 6.66 -12.35 -6.39
N PHE A 48 6.75 -11.82 -5.16
CA PHE A 48 7.74 -10.81 -4.83
C PHE A 48 9.15 -11.32 -5.11
N ALA A 49 9.90 -10.56 -5.89
CA ALA A 49 11.31 -10.77 -6.15
C ALA A 49 12.05 -9.44 -5.93
N MET A 50 13.27 -9.52 -5.40
CA MET A 50 14.08 -8.32 -5.21
C MET A 50 14.33 -7.65 -6.57
N PRO A 51 14.07 -6.35 -6.70
CA PRO A 51 14.37 -5.64 -7.93
C PRO A 51 15.89 -5.58 -8.14
N ALA A 52 16.30 -5.54 -9.40
CA ALA A 52 17.69 -5.31 -9.81
C ALA A 52 18.71 -6.40 -9.42
N GLY A 53 18.29 -7.60 -8.99
CA GLY A 53 19.21 -8.73 -8.75
C GLY A 53 20.05 -9.06 -9.99
N ASP A 54 19.44 -9.02 -11.17
CA ASP A 54 20.12 -9.28 -12.45
C ASP A 54 20.95 -8.11 -12.97
N LEU A 55 20.80 -6.92 -12.37
CA LEU A 55 21.48 -5.68 -12.78
C LEU A 55 22.73 -5.41 -11.96
N ILE A 56 22.81 -5.94 -10.73
CA ILE A 56 23.93 -5.73 -9.82
C ILE A 56 24.95 -6.86 -10.05
N PRO A 57 26.19 -6.55 -10.47
CA PRO A 57 27.23 -7.57 -10.60
C PRO A 57 27.48 -8.28 -9.26
N ASP A 58 27.62 -9.62 -9.31
CA ASP A 58 27.81 -10.46 -8.12
C ASP A 58 26.72 -10.28 -7.02
N TYR A 59 25.48 -9.96 -7.41
CA TYR A 59 24.38 -9.73 -6.47
C TYR A 59 24.21 -10.83 -5.43
N ASP A 60 24.36 -12.10 -5.81
CA ASP A 60 24.23 -13.23 -4.88
C ASP A 60 25.21 -13.14 -3.71
N LYS A 61 26.47 -12.77 -3.99
CA LYS A 61 27.49 -12.58 -2.94
C LYS A 61 27.20 -11.34 -2.10
N PHE A 62 26.72 -10.27 -2.72
CA PHE A 62 26.30 -9.07 -2.00
C PHE A 62 25.14 -9.37 -1.05
N ALA A 63 24.10 -10.06 -1.54
CA ALA A 63 22.93 -10.45 -0.77
C ALA A 63 23.32 -11.38 0.40
N GLU A 64 24.25 -12.32 0.19
CA GLU A 64 24.79 -13.17 1.25
C GLU A 64 25.47 -12.36 2.35
N VAL A 65 26.32 -11.39 1.99
CA VAL A 65 27.03 -10.52 2.94
C VAL A 65 26.06 -9.63 3.72
N VAL A 66 25.07 -9.04 3.04
CA VAL A 66 24.04 -8.19 3.67
C VAL A 66 23.16 -9.00 4.62
N ALA A 67 22.79 -10.23 4.24
CA ALA A 67 22.03 -11.13 5.09
C ALA A 67 22.84 -11.59 6.31
N ALA A 68 24.13 -11.94 6.12
CA ALA A 68 25.02 -12.32 7.22
C ALA A 68 25.26 -11.19 8.23
N ALA A 69 25.24 -9.94 7.76
CA ALA A 69 25.30 -8.75 8.61
C ALA A 69 23.98 -8.40 9.32
N ALA A 70 22.92 -9.20 9.13
CA ALA A 70 21.56 -8.95 9.62
C ALA A 70 20.97 -7.60 9.19
N VAL A 71 21.43 -7.07 8.05
CA VAL A 71 20.94 -5.80 7.49
C VAL A 71 19.65 -6.03 6.70
N TYR A 72 19.61 -7.08 5.87
CA TYR A 72 18.42 -7.49 5.14
C TYR A 72 18.54 -8.91 4.61
N GLY A 73 17.48 -9.71 4.74
CA GLY A 73 17.42 -11.10 4.26
C GLY A 73 15.99 -11.61 4.22
N PRO A 74 15.75 -12.87 3.78
CA PRO A 74 14.41 -13.41 3.66
C PRO A 74 13.62 -13.41 4.97
N ARG A 75 14.29 -13.61 6.11
CA ARG A 75 13.64 -13.64 7.42
C ARG A 75 13.24 -12.25 7.89
N GLU A 76 14.15 -11.30 7.76
CA GLU A 76 13.96 -9.88 8.07
C GLU A 76 12.87 -9.30 7.18
N HIS A 77 12.86 -9.64 5.88
CA HIS A 77 11.79 -9.26 4.96
C HIS A 77 10.42 -9.76 5.45
N LEU A 78 10.30 -11.03 5.83
CA LEU A 78 9.03 -11.57 6.28
C LEU A 78 8.51 -10.92 7.57
N LYS A 79 9.40 -10.68 8.54
CA LYS A 79 9.02 -10.20 9.87
C LYS A 79 8.93 -8.68 9.95
N ASP A 80 9.93 -8.00 9.43
CA ASP A 80 10.14 -6.56 9.63
C ASP A 80 9.58 -5.73 8.46
N VAL A 81 9.23 -6.36 7.34
CA VAL A 81 8.57 -5.69 6.21
C VAL A 81 7.14 -6.20 6.02
N LEU A 82 6.98 -7.49 5.72
CA LEU A 82 5.70 -8.04 5.29
C LEU A 82 4.66 -8.07 6.41
N ASP A 83 5.00 -8.60 7.58
CA ASP A 83 4.06 -8.64 8.71
C ASP A 83 3.66 -7.22 9.16
N ILE A 84 4.59 -6.26 9.14
CA ILE A 84 4.31 -4.84 9.43
C ILE A 84 3.41 -4.23 8.36
N ALA A 85 3.69 -4.45 7.07
CA ALA A 85 2.89 -3.92 5.98
C ALA A 85 1.44 -4.44 6.04
N LEU A 86 1.24 -5.73 6.30
CA LEU A 86 -0.09 -6.31 6.45
C LEU A 86 -0.85 -5.71 7.63
N ASP A 87 -0.20 -5.54 8.78
CA ASP A 87 -0.80 -4.84 9.93
C ASP A 87 -1.22 -3.41 9.57
N LYS A 88 -0.34 -2.65 8.91
CA LYS A 88 -0.64 -1.26 8.49
C LYS A 88 -1.74 -1.18 7.44
N LEU A 89 -1.93 -2.22 6.64
CA LEU A 89 -3.02 -2.35 5.68
C LEU A 89 -4.33 -2.84 6.32
N GLY A 90 -4.32 -3.21 7.61
CA GLY A 90 -5.48 -3.73 8.32
C GLY A 90 -5.80 -5.19 7.95
N VAL A 91 -4.83 -5.95 7.45
CA VAL A 91 -4.99 -7.36 7.12
C VAL A 91 -4.58 -8.21 8.31
N ASN A 92 -5.39 -9.21 8.68
CA ASN A 92 -5.24 -10.07 9.86
C ASN A 92 -4.07 -11.09 9.76
N GLY A 93 -2.98 -10.69 9.14
CA GLY A 93 -1.76 -11.48 8.95
C GLY A 93 -1.82 -12.44 7.75
N ARG A 94 -0.64 -12.97 7.41
CA ARG A 94 -0.43 -13.80 6.21
C ARG A 94 -1.34 -15.03 6.15
N LYS A 95 -1.47 -15.75 7.26
CA LYS A 95 -2.28 -16.98 7.30
C LYS A 95 -3.76 -16.70 7.05
N ALA A 96 -4.28 -15.59 7.56
CA ALA A 96 -5.66 -15.18 7.32
C ALA A 96 -5.84 -14.82 5.84
N LEU A 97 -4.94 -14.02 5.27
CA LEU A 97 -4.95 -13.68 3.84
C LEU A 97 -4.97 -14.94 2.96
N MET A 98 -4.02 -15.86 3.16
CA MET A 98 -3.94 -17.10 2.35
C MET A 98 -5.18 -17.99 2.44
N ARG A 99 -5.83 -18.04 3.61
CA ARG A 99 -7.09 -18.79 3.78
C ARG A 99 -8.26 -18.04 3.16
N GLY A 100 -8.30 -16.73 3.37
CA GLY A 100 -9.27 -15.79 2.83
C GLY A 100 -9.41 -15.91 1.33
N ILE A 101 -8.29 -15.86 0.58
CA ILE A 101 -8.32 -15.98 -0.89
C ILE A 101 -9.00 -17.29 -1.36
N LYS A 102 -8.80 -18.41 -0.67
CA LYS A 102 -9.48 -19.68 -1.02
C LYS A 102 -10.98 -19.67 -0.71
N GLN A 103 -11.40 -18.79 0.21
CA GLN A 103 -12.75 -18.68 0.76
C GLN A 103 -13.52 -17.47 0.23
N ILE A 104 -12.86 -16.53 -0.46
CA ILE A 104 -13.47 -15.58 -1.40
C ILE A 104 -13.97 -16.41 -2.59
N ARG A 105 -14.94 -17.27 -2.32
CA ARG A 105 -15.80 -17.87 -3.32
C ARG A 105 -17.05 -17.02 -3.31
N GLU A 106 -17.34 -16.49 -4.47
CA GLU A 106 -18.52 -15.73 -4.79
C GLU A 106 -19.78 -16.48 -4.35
N VAL A 107 -20.55 -15.88 -3.43
CA VAL A 107 -21.86 -16.38 -3.01
C VAL A 107 -22.91 -15.39 -3.49
N PRO A 108 -23.98 -15.83 -4.19
CA PRO A 108 -24.99 -14.91 -4.69
C PRO A 108 -25.77 -14.28 -3.53
N THR A 109 -25.94 -12.96 -3.56
CA THR A 109 -26.79 -12.25 -2.61
C THR A 109 -28.26 -12.58 -2.84
N LEU A 110 -29.00 -12.69 -1.74
CA LEU A 110 -30.41 -13.08 -1.74
C LEU A 110 -31.34 -12.00 -2.33
N GLU A 111 -30.90 -10.73 -2.38
CA GLU A 111 -31.70 -9.61 -2.89
C GLU A 111 -31.54 -9.38 -4.40
N ASP A 112 -30.31 -9.47 -4.93
CA ASP A 112 -30.03 -9.02 -6.31
C ASP A 112 -29.32 -10.08 -7.19
N GLY A 113 -28.96 -11.24 -6.64
CA GLY A 113 -28.15 -12.25 -7.33
C GLY A 113 -26.68 -11.85 -7.55
N ASN A 114 -26.25 -10.71 -7.00
CA ASN A 114 -24.87 -10.23 -7.08
C ASN A 114 -23.95 -11.09 -6.21
N MET A 115 -22.82 -11.50 -6.74
CA MET A 115 -21.84 -12.27 -5.99
C MET A 115 -21.14 -11.40 -4.94
N VAL A 116 -21.21 -11.78 -3.66
CA VAL A 116 -20.48 -11.09 -2.58
C VAL A 116 -19.56 -12.08 -1.86
N GLY A 117 -18.28 -11.71 -1.73
CA GLY A 117 -17.30 -12.47 -0.96
C GLY A 117 -17.50 -12.23 0.54
N THR A 118 -18.07 -13.21 1.25
CA THR A 118 -18.37 -13.09 2.69
C THR A 118 -17.12 -13.20 3.58
N ALA A 119 -16.07 -13.86 3.11
CA ALA A 119 -14.83 -14.07 3.85
C ALA A 119 -13.91 -12.82 3.94
N ILE A 120 -14.27 -11.72 3.29
CA ILE A 120 -13.46 -10.48 3.27
C ILE A 120 -13.35 -9.90 4.69
N PHE A 121 -14.44 -9.91 5.45
CA PHE A 121 -14.49 -9.32 6.79
C PHE A 121 -13.68 -10.09 7.83
N ASP A 122 -13.41 -11.38 7.60
CA ASP A 122 -12.55 -12.19 8.47
C ASP A 122 -11.06 -11.89 8.23
N VAL A 123 -10.72 -11.36 7.06
CA VAL A 123 -9.35 -11.14 6.59
C VAL A 123 -8.94 -9.68 6.78
N LEU A 124 -9.87 -8.75 6.60
CA LEU A 124 -9.64 -7.32 6.56
C LEU A 124 -10.40 -6.62 7.69
N ASP A 125 -9.69 -5.84 8.51
CA ASP A 125 -10.28 -4.84 9.39
C ASP A 125 -10.81 -3.66 8.56
N TYR A 126 -11.95 -3.89 7.91
CA TYR A 126 -12.57 -2.92 7.03
C TYR A 126 -12.91 -1.62 7.76
N LYS A 127 -13.33 -1.72 9.03
CA LYS A 127 -13.65 -0.55 9.86
C LYS A 127 -12.41 0.29 10.14
N GLY A 128 -11.29 -0.35 10.47
CA GLY A 128 -10.00 0.31 10.63
C GLY A 128 -9.54 1.00 9.35
N VAL A 129 -9.64 0.31 8.21
CA VAL A 129 -9.27 0.86 6.89
C VAL A 129 -10.17 2.05 6.52
N SER A 130 -11.48 1.93 6.66
CA SER A 130 -12.45 3.00 6.40
C SER A 130 -12.12 4.26 7.21
N LYS A 131 -11.85 4.11 8.51
CA LYS A 131 -11.44 5.23 9.37
C LYS A 131 -10.13 5.89 8.88
N LYS A 132 -9.17 5.11 8.38
CA LYS A 132 -7.91 5.65 7.83
C LYS A 132 -8.15 6.42 6.53
N VAL A 133 -9.02 5.92 5.66
CA VAL A 133 -9.42 6.61 4.43
C VAL A 133 -10.14 7.92 4.74
N GLU A 134 -11.08 7.94 5.69
CA GLU A 134 -11.73 9.18 6.15
C GLU A 134 -10.71 10.21 6.66
N GLN A 135 -9.74 9.77 7.47
CA GLN A 135 -8.66 10.62 7.95
C GLN A 135 -7.80 11.18 6.82
N MET A 136 -7.53 10.37 5.79
CA MET A 136 -6.79 10.79 4.61
C MET A 136 -7.56 11.88 3.84
N PHE A 137 -8.84 11.66 3.53
CA PHE A 137 -9.68 12.66 2.87
C PHE A 137 -9.77 13.96 3.69
N GLY A 138 -9.89 13.86 5.01
CA GLY A 138 -9.89 15.05 5.88
C GLY A 138 -8.58 15.85 5.81
N ARG A 139 -7.42 15.18 5.69
CA ARG A 139 -6.13 15.86 5.48
C ARG A 139 -6.04 16.52 4.10
N VAL A 140 -6.53 15.86 3.06
CA VAL A 140 -6.56 16.41 1.69
C VAL A 140 -7.46 17.65 1.65
N GLN A 141 -8.68 17.55 2.16
CA GLN A 141 -9.62 18.67 2.19
C GLN A 141 -9.06 19.85 3.00
N LYS A 142 -8.42 19.58 4.14
CA LYS A 142 -7.75 20.63 4.92
C LYS A 142 -6.66 21.32 4.09
N PHE A 143 -5.81 20.55 3.41
CA PHE A 143 -4.76 21.11 2.57
C PHE A 143 -5.33 21.93 1.42
N GLU A 144 -6.34 21.41 0.71
CA GLU A 144 -7.04 22.11 -0.38
C GLU A 144 -7.64 23.44 0.10
N SER A 145 -8.22 23.46 1.29
CA SER A 145 -8.73 24.69 1.90
C SER A 145 -7.63 25.68 2.26
N ASP A 146 -6.52 25.20 2.84
CA ASP A 146 -5.38 26.03 3.21
C ASP A 146 -4.73 26.69 1.97
N VAL A 147 -4.83 26.08 0.77
CA VAL A 147 -4.31 26.63 -0.50
C VAL A 147 -5.37 27.25 -1.42
N GLY A 148 -6.64 27.28 -0.99
CA GLY A 148 -7.78 27.85 -1.73
C GLY A 148 -8.25 27.04 -2.94
N PHE A 149 -7.89 25.76 -3.01
CA PHE A 149 -8.32 24.83 -4.06
C PHE A 149 -9.67 24.17 -3.75
N ASP A 150 -10.15 24.24 -2.51
CA ASP A 150 -11.50 23.83 -2.13
C ASP A 150 -12.62 24.63 -2.84
N LEU A 151 -12.28 25.81 -3.38
CA LEU A 151 -13.16 26.66 -4.19
C LEU A 151 -13.21 26.28 -5.69
N ILE A 152 -12.36 25.34 -6.10
CA ILE A 152 -12.24 24.87 -7.48
C ILE A 152 -12.92 23.52 -7.58
N ASP A 153 -13.98 23.44 -8.39
CA ASP A 153 -14.56 22.16 -8.76
C ASP A 153 -13.72 21.55 -9.89
N PRO A 154 -12.96 20.45 -9.65
CA PRO A 154 -12.10 19.84 -10.67
C PRO A 154 -12.89 19.19 -11.81
N LEU A 155 -14.19 18.94 -11.64
CA LEU A 155 -15.05 18.40 -12.69
C LEU A 155 -15.67 19.50 -13.56
N MET A 156 -15.47 20.77 -13.21
CA MET A 156 -15.95 21.91 -13.95
C MET A 156 -14.82 22.54 -14.75
N PHE A 157 -14.97 22.59 -16.08
CA PHE A 157 -14.04 23.34 -16.93
C PHE A 157 -14.10 24.83 -16.59
N ARG A 158 -12.96 25.40 -16.18
CA ARG A 158 -12.76 26.85 -16.05
C ARG A 158 -11.70 27.29 -17.05
N ALA A 159 -12.06 28.20 -17.95
CA ALA A 159 -11.12 28.78 -18.89
C ALA A 159 -9.99 29.49 -18.11
N SER A 160 -8.74 29.33 -18.57
CA SER A 160 -7.55 29.88 -17.91
C SER A 160 -7.46 31.41 -18.00
N GLY A 161 -8.26 32.04 -18.87
CA GLY A 161 -8.15 33.48 -19.17
C GLY A 161 -6.86 33.88 -19.88
N LEU A 162 -6.02 32.91 -20.28
CA LEU A 162 -4.74 33.13 -20.97
C LEU A 162 -4.83 32.97 -22.48
N ALA A 163 -5.98 32.53 -23.00
CA ALA A 163 -6.24 32.52 -24.43
C ALA A 163 -6.66 33.94 -24.86
N PRO A 164 -5.99 34.57 -25.83
CA PRO A 164 -6.49 35.80 -26.43
C PRO A 164 -7.76 35.51 -27.25
N ASP A 165 -8.68 36.48 -27.23
CA ASP A 165 -9.95 36.47 -27.98
C ASP A 165 -9.76 36.28 -29.50
#